data_AF-A0A1G0QXM4-F1
#
_entry.id   AF-A0A1G0QXM4-F1
#
_cell.length_a   1.000
_cell.length_b   1.000
_cell.length_c   1.000
_cell.angle_alpha   90.00
_cell.angle_beta   90.00
_cell.angle_gamma   90.00
#
_symmetry.space_group_name_H-M   'P 1'
#
loop_
_entity.id
_entity.type
_entity.pdbx_description
1 polymer ?
#
loop_
_entity_poly.entity_id
_entity_poly.type
_entity_poly.pdbx_seq_one_letter_code
_entity_poly.pdbx_strand_id
1 'polypeptide(L)'
;MNCELIINKLIPYIDGELSTADMKEVEQHLRECNQCAAEYKLLLELNDALDVIPAMSVPRNFAKETVKKAALQREERFDFADWWRSVTFVWKAAAYTAALAGILVGGIFAKFPFGNQMPNDNEIKLLLTDDESSLSKSYTIVLQQGVNNDEQ
;
A
#
# COMPACT_ATOMS: atom_id res chain seq x y z
N MET A 1 -4.34 33.75 -3.60
CA MET A 1 -3.64 32.45 -3.62
C MET A 1 -2.74 32.35 -4.84
N ASN A 2 -1.68 31.54 -4.77
CA ASN A 2 -0.73 31.36 -5.87
C ASN A 2 -1.32 30.41 -6.94
N CYS A 3 -1.50 30.91 -8.16
CA CYS A 3 -2.03 30.13 -9.28
C CYS A 3 -1.20 28.88 -9.57
N GLU A 4 0.13 28.94 -9.40
CA GLU A 4 1.03 27.81 -9.63
C GLU A 4 0.73 26.64 -8.69
N LEU A 5 0.44 26.93 -7.41
CA LEU A 5 0.04 25.91 -6.44
C LEU A 5 -1.30 25.27 -6.82
N ILE A 6 -2.24 26.06 -7.34
CA ILE A 6 -3.56 25.56 -7.71
C ILE A 6 -3.50 24.70 -8.97
N ILE A 7 -2.72 25.11 -9.97
CA ILE A 7 -2.52 24.32 -11.19
C ILE A 7 -1.98 22.93 -10.85
N ASN A 8 -0.99 22.84 -9.95
CA ASN A 8 -0.44 21.56 -9.48
C ASN A 8 -1.45 20.70 -8.71
N LYS A 9 -2.51 21.30 -8.16
CA LYS A 9 -3.58 20.60 -7.45
C LYS A 9 -4.75 20.19 -8.36
N LEU A 10 -4.80 20.62 -9.63
CA LEU A 10 -5.96 20.36 -10.50
C LEU A 10 -6.16 18.88 -10.85
N ILE A 11 -5.09 18.14 -11.16
CA ILE A 11 -5.18 16.70 -11.47
C ILE A 11 -5.70 15.91 -10.26
N PRO A 12 -5.04 15.95 -9.08
CA PRO A 12 -5.55 15.22 -7.91
C PRO A 12 -6.92 15.73 -7.43
N TYR A 13 -7.29 16.98 -7.77
CA TYR A 13 -8.65 17.48 -7.55
C TYR A 13 -9.67 16.78 -8.45
N ILE A 14 -9.38 16.63 -9.75
CA ILE A 14 -10.23 15.92 -10.71
C ILE A 14 -10.40 14.45 -10.29
N ASP A 15 -9.31 13.81 -9.86
CA ASP A 15 -9.31 12.41 -9.44
C ASP A 15 -9.92 12.18 -8.04
N GLY A 16 -10.23 13.26 -7.30
CA GLY A 16 -10.82 13.20 -5.97
C GLY A 16 -9.85 12.79 -4.85
N GLU A 17 -8.54 12.91 -5.08
CA GLU A 17 -7.47 12.49 -4.18
C GLU A 17 -7.07 13.55 -3.14
N LEU A 18 -7.58 14.78 -3.27
CA LEU A 18 -7.27 15.86 -2.34
C LEU A 18 -7.99 15.73 -1.00
N SER A 19 -7.38 16.28 0.04
CA SER A 19 -8.04 16.43 1.34
C SER A 19 -9.25 17.38 1.23
N THR A 20 -10.22 17.27 2.14
CA THR A 20 -11.41 18.15 2.15
C THR A 20 -11.05 19.64 2.31
N ALA A 21 -9.93 19.95 2.97
CA ALA A 21 -9.43 21.32 3.09
C ALA A 21 -8.87 21.82 1.76
N ASP A 22 -8.06 21.01 1.08
CA ASP A 22 -7.47 21.34 -0.21
C ASP A 22 -8.53 21.46 -1.33
N MET A 23 -9.55 20.60 -1.33
CA MET A 23 -10.68 20.73 -2.27
C MET A 23 -11.35 22.10 -2.16
N LYS A 24 -11.66 22.55 -0.93
CA LYS A 24 -12.29 23.87 -0.70
C LYS A 24 -11.39 25.01 -1.15
N GLU A 25 -10.08 24.87 -0.93
CA GLU A 25 -9.07 25.82 -1.36
C GLU A 25 -9.08 25.99 -2.89
N VAL A 26 -9.05 24.87 -3.61
CA VAL A 26 -9.11 24.81 -5.07
C VAL A 26 -10.43 25.39 -5.58
N GLU A 27 -11.57 24.94 -5.03
CA GLU A 27 -12.89 25.44 -5.40
C GLU A 27 -13.04 26.96 -5.22
N GLN A 28 -12.52 27.50 -4.11
CA GLN A 28 -12.53 28.94 -3.88
C GLN A 28 -11.71 29.67 -4.94
N HIS A 29 -10.51 29.18 -5.25
CA HIS A 29 -9.66 29.80 -6.25
C HIS A 29 -10.26 29.75 -7.65
N LEU A 30 -10.87 28.63 -8.04
CA LEU A 30 -11.54 28.49 -9.34
C LEU A 30 -12.70 29.47 -9.52
N ARG A 31 -13.37 29.90 -8.43
CA ARG A 31 -14.40 30.94 -8.48
C ARG A 31 -13.84 32.35 -8.67
N GLU A 32 -12.61 32.59 -8.21
CA GLU A 32 -11.99 33.91 -8.17
C GLU A 32 -11.00 34.15 -9.33
N CYS A 33 -10.45 33.08 -9.92
CA CYS A 33 -9.39 33.14 -10.92
C CYS A 33 -9.80 32.50 -12.26
N ASN A 34 -10.07 33.35 -13.25
CA ASN A 34 -10.46 32.91 -14.60
C ASN A 34 -9.37 32.08 -15.31
N GLN A 35 -8.09 32.31 -15.03
CA GLN A 35 -7.00 31.55 -15.65
C GLN A 35 -7.00 30.11 -15.18
N CYS A 36 -7.07 29.88 -13.87
CA CYS A 36 -7.14 28.53 -13.31
C CYS A 36 -8.46 27.82 -13.67
N ALA A 37 -9.57 28.55 -13.77
CA ALA A 37 -10.83 28.00 -14.24
C ALA A 37 -10.77 27.54 -15.71
N ALA A 38 -10.07 28.29 -16.57
CA ALA A 38 -9.85 27.90 -17.96
C ALA A 38 -8.96 26.65 -18.07
N GLU A 39 -7.90 26.56 -17.28
CA GLU A 39 -7.02 25.39 -17.22
C GLU A 39 -7.79 24.15 -16.76
N TYR A 40 -8.58 24.28 -15.69
CA TYR A 40 -9.43 23.21 -15.19
C TYR A 40 -10.41 22.71 -16.27
N LYS A 41 -11.06 23.62 -17.00
CA LYS A 41 -11.96 23.27 -18.11
C LYS A 41 -11.24 22.52 -19.23
N LEU A 42 -10.02 22.94 -19.59
CA LEU A 42 -9.22 22.29 -20.62
C LEU A 42 -8.83 20.85 -20.22
N LEU A 43 -8.51 20.63 -18.94
CA LEU A 43 -8.25 19.29 -18.42
C LEU A 43 -9.49 18.39 -18.48
N LEU A 44 -10.68 18.91 -18.18
CA LEU A 44 -11.93 18.16 -18.32
C LEU A 44 -12.24 17.82 -19.79
N GLU A 45 -12.06 18.77 -20.71
CA GLU A 45 -12.24 18.54 -22.15
C GLU A 45 -11.27 17.48 -22.69
N LEU A 46 -10.03 17.45 -22.17
CA LEU A 46 -9.06 16.40 -22.49
C LEU A 46 -9.53 15.03 -21.99
N ASN A 47 -10.04 14.95 -20.76
CA ASN A 47 -10.57 13.69 -20.22
C ASN A 47 -11.74 13.16 -21.06
N ASP A 48 -12.70 14.03 -21.38
CA ASP A 48 -13.85 13.69 -22.23
C ASP A 48 -13.41 13.19 -23.61
N ALA A 49 -12.36 13.77 -24.19
CA ALA A 49 -11.81 13.34 -25.47
C ALA A 49 -11.16 11.95 -25.39
N LEU A 50 -10.56 11.59 -24.25
CA LEU A 50 -9.96 10.27 -24.02
C LEU A 50 -11.02 9.19 -23.74
N ASP A 51 -12.15 9.54 -23.12
CA ASP A 51 -13.24 8.61 -22.79
C ASP A 51 -13.95 8.04 -24.03
N VAL A 52 -13.81 8.69 -25.20
CA VAL A 52 -14.36 8.20 -26.47
C VAL A 52 -13.56 7.02 -27.04
N ILE A 53 -12.36 6.75 -26.51
CA ILE A 53 -11.51 5.66 -27.00
C ILE A 53 -12.17 4.30 -26.67
N PRO A 54 -12.32 3.40 -27.66
CA PRO A 54 -12.98 2.12 -27.43
C PRO A 54 -12.22 1.29 -26.38
N ALA A 55 -12.97 0.79 -25.39
CA ALA A 55 -12.41 -0.08 -24.37
C ALA A 55 -11.76 -1.32 -25.01
N MET A 56 -10.51 -1.60 -24.63
CA MET A 56 -9.81 -2.80 -25.08
C MET A 56 -10.47 -4.03 -24.47
N SER A 57 -10.76 -5.04 -25.29
CA SER A 57 -11.30 -6.31 -24.79
C SER A 57 -10.26 -7.03 -23.94
N VAL A 58 -10.59 -7.30 -22.67
CA VAL A 58 -9.73 -8.07 -21.77
C VAL A 58 -9.62 -9.52 -22.29
N PRO A 59 -8.41 -10.08 -22.45
CA PRO A 59 -8.23 -11.46 -22.88
C PRO A 59 -8.94 -12.46 -21.96
N ARG A 60 -9.49 -13.53 -22.55
CA ARG A 60 -10.05 -14.66 -21.77
C ARG A 60 -8.97 -15.19 -20.81
N ASN A 61 -9.34 -15.40 -19.55
CA ASN A 61 -8.46 -15.85 -18.45
C ASN A 61 -7.46 -14.83 -17.89
N PHE A 62 -7.48 -13.55 -18.28
CA PHE A 62 -6.56 -12.55 -17.73
C PHE A 62 -6.60 -12.49 -16.19
N ALA A 63 -7.79 -12.42 -15.59
CA ALA A 63 -7.95 -12.41 -14.14
C ALA A 63 -7.35 -13.66 -13.48
N LYS A 64 -7.60 -14.85 -14.06
CA LYS A 64 -7.09 -16.14 -13.56
C LYS A 64 -5.56 -16.18 -13.60
N GLU A 65 -4.96 -15.79 -14.72
CA GLU A 65 -3.50 -15.80 -14.89
C GLU A 65 -2.81 -14.77 -13.99
N THR A 66 -3.38 -13.58 -13.84
CA THR A 66 -2.84 -12.53 -12.96
C THR A 66 -2.87 -12.96 -11.49
N VAL A 67 -4.01 -13.50 -11.03
CA VAL A 67 -4.15 -14.02 -9.65
C VAL A 67 -3.19 -15.19 -9.41
N LYS A 68 -3.08 -16.13 -10.36
CA LYS A 68 -2.16 -17.26 -10.27
C LYS A 68 -0.71 -16.78 -10.12
N LYS A 69 -0.27 -15.81 -10.93
CA LYS A 69 1.09 -15.25 -10.83
C LYS A 69 1.33 -14.56 -9.47
N ALA A 70 0.36 -13.77 -9.00
CA ALA A 70 0.45 -13.10 -7.71
C ALA A 70 0.51 -14.10 -6.53
N ALA A 71 -0.25 -15.19 -6.61
CA ALA A 71 -0.24 -16.26 -5.60
C ALA A 71 1.11 -16.98 -5.54
N LEU A 72 1.68 -17.33 -6.69
CA LEU A 72 2.99 -18.02 -6.75
C LEU A 72 4.13 -17.15 -6.18
N GLN A 73 4.12 -15.84 -6.44
CA GLN A 73 5.10 -14.92 -5.85
C GLN A 73 4.98 -14.80 -4.32
N ARG A 74 3.79 -15.04 -3.76
CA ARG A 74 3.58 -15.03 -2.32
C ARG A 74 4.16 -16.27 -1.63
N GLU A 75 4.18 -17.40 -2.33
CA GLU A 75 4.71 -18.68 -1.83
C GLU A 75 6.25 -18.70 -1.76
N GLU A 76 6.95 -17.85 -2.52
CA GLU A 76 8.41 -17.71 -2.41
C GLU A 76 8.89 -16.89 -1.19
N ARG A 77 7.97 -16.48 -0.31
CA ARG A 77 8.37 -15.92 0.99
C ARG A 77 9.01 -17.03 1.81
N PHE A 78 10.33 -16.91 2.02
CA PHE A 78 11.15 -17.81 2.82
C PHE A 78 10.49 -18.14 4.15
N ASP A 79 9.95 -19.35 4.29
CA ASP A 79 9.39 -19.81 5.55
C ASP A 79 10.56 -20.18 6.48
N PHE A 80 10.88 -19.25 7.38
CA PHE A 80 11.90 -19.44 8.41
C PHE A 80 11.65 -20.69 9.25
N ALA A 81 10.40 -21.14 9.40
CA ALA A 81 10.08 -22.35 10.15
C ALA A 81 10.53 -23.63 9.40
N ASP A 82 10.34 -23.69 8.09
CA ASP A 82 10.78 -24.82 7.27
C ASP A 82 12.30 -24.83 7.09
N TRP A 83 12.92 -23.65 6.94
CA TRP A 83 14.38 -23.56 7.00
C TRP A 83 14.92 -24.01 8.37
N TRP A 84 14.34 -23.57 9.49
CA TRP A 84 14.76 -23.98 10.84
C TRP A 84 14.54 -25.48 11.13
N ARG A 85 13.58 -26.13 10.46
CA ARG A 85 13.40 -27.59 10.49
C ARG A 85 14.54 -28.33 9.79
N SER A 86 15.12 -27.74 8.73
CA SER A 86 16.26 -28.31 7.99
C SER A 86 17.61 -28.15 8.69
N VAL A 87 17.68 -27.35 9.76
CA VAL A 87 18.91 -27.07 10.50
C VAL A 87 19.27 -28.23 11.44
N THR A 88 20.52 -28.71 11.36
CA THR A 88 21.05 -29.82 12.17
C THR A 88 21.10 -29.48 13.66
N PHE A 89 21.14 -30.53 14.50
CA PHE A 89 21.17 -30.38 15.96
C PHE A 89 22.34 -29.49 16.47
N VAL A 90 23.48 -29.51 15.77
CA VAL A 90 24.68 -28.74 16.12
C VAL A 90 24.45 -27.23 15.98
N TRP A 91 23.78 -26.81 14.91
CA TRP A 91 23.48 -25.40 14.67
C TRP A 91 22.38 -24.87 15.60
N LYS A 92 21.41 -25.73 15.99
CA LYS A 92 20.43 -25.41 17.03
C LYS A 92 21.10 -25.17 18.38
N ALA A 93 22.05 -26.02 18.78
CA ALA A 93 22.81 -25.84 20.02
C ALA A 93 23.64 -24.55 20.02
N ALA A 94 24.30 -24.21 18.90
CA ALA A 94 25.06 -22.97 18.76
C ALA A 94 24.17 -21.70 18.82
N ALA A 95 22.96 -21.74 18.26
CA ALA A 95 22.02 -20.62 18.35
C ALA A 95 21.53 -20.40 19.80
N TYR A 96 21.26 -21.48 20.54
CA TYR A 96 20.88 -21.41 21.95
C TYR A 96 21.99 -20.80 22.81
N THR A 97 23.25 -21.22 22.62
CA THR A 97 24.38 -20.68 23.39
C THR A 97 24.65 -19.22 23.06
N ALA A 98 24.54 -18.82 21.79
CA ALA A 98 24.67 -17.43 21.38
C ALA A 98 23.56 -16.54 21.96
N ALA A 99 22.31 -17.00 21.99
CA ALA A 99 21.19 -16.28 22.58
C ALA A 99 21.38 -16.07 24.09
N LEU A 100 21.79 -17.11 24.82
CA LEU A 100 22.07 -17.02 26.27
C LEU A 100 23.25 -16.09 26.57
N ALA A 101 24.32 -16.15 25.76
CA ALA A 101 25.45 -15.24 25.88
C ALA A 101 25.05 -13.78 25.58
N GLY A 102 24.21 -13.56 24.56
CA GLY A 102 23.68 -12.24 24.21
C GLY A 102 22.79 -11.63 25.29
N ILE A 103 21.95 -12.43 25.96
CA ILE A 103 21.13 -11.97 27.10
C ILE A 103 22.01 -11.60 28.29
N LEU A 104 23.04 -12.40 28.58
CA LEU A 104 23.98 -12.11 29.67
C LEU A 104 24.77 -10.83 29.40
N VAL A 105 25.28 -10.65 28.18
CA VAL A 105 26.02 -9.44 27.78
C VAL A 105 25.09 -8.22 27.72
N GLY A 106 23.92 -8.35 27.09
CA GLY A 106 22.93 -7.28 26.99
C GLY A 106 22.38 -6.83 28.35
N GLY A 107 22.18 -7.76 29.29
CA GLY A 107 21.78 -7.43 30.67
C GLY A 107 22.85 -6.66 31.45
N ILE A 108 24.13 -6.89 31.16
CA ILE A 108 25.25 -6.13 31.74
C ILE A 108 25.33 -4.73 31.11
N PHE A 109 25.10 -4.62 29.79
CA PHE A 109 25.09 -3.33 29.07
C PHE A 109 23.83 -2.48 29.32
N ALA A 110 22.70 -3.05 29.71
CA ALA A 110 21.47 -2.31 30.06
C ALA A 110 21.65 -1.41 31.30
N LYS A 111 22.73 -1.60 32.06
CA LYS A 111 23.12 -0.73 33.19
C LYS A 111 23.97 0.48 32.77
N PHE A 112 24.39 0.56 31.52
CA PHE A 112 25.03 1.76 30.96
C PHE A 112 23.96 2.76 30.50
N PRO A 113 24.05 4.04 30.89
CA PRO A 113 23.05 5.04 30.54
C PRO A 113 23.28 5.52 29.09
N PHE A 114 22.87 4.70 28.12
CA PHE A 114 22.68 5.18 26.75
C PHE A 114 21.30 5.84 26.67
N GLY A 115 21.30 7.17 26.53
CA GLY A 115 20.10 7.98 26.46
C GLY A 115 19.25 7.58 25.26
N ASN A 116 18.11 6.93 25.52
CA ASN A 116 17.10 6.63 24.51
C ASN A 116 15.96 7.63 24.65
N GLN A 117 15.89 8.55 23.71
CA GLN A 117 14.71 9.35 23.43
C GLN A 117 13.77 8.44 22.62
N MET A 118 12.71 7.92 23.25
CA MET A 118 11.71 7.10 22.55
C MET A 118 10.98 7.97 21.51
N PRO A 119 10.82 7.52 20.25
CA PRO A 119 9.93 8.15 19.29
C PRO A 119 8.49 8.12 19.81
N ASN A 120 7.76 9.21 19.60
CA ASN A 120 6.42 9.43 20.11
C ASN A 120 5.42 8.42 19.52
N ASP A 121 4.57 7.81 20.37
CA ASP A 121 3.49 6.86 20.03
C ASP A 121 2.60 7.32 18.85
N ASN A 122 2.54 8.63 18.61
CA ASN A 122 1.79 9.23 17.51
C ASN A 122 2.36 8.87 16.12
N GLU A 123 3.67 8.67 15.99
CA GLU A 123 4.32 8.34 14.70
C GLU A 123 4.07 6.88 14.29
N ILE A 124 3.97 5.97 15.27
CA ILE A 124 3.74 4.53 15.01
C ILE A 124 2.30 4.28 14.56
N LYS A 125 1.35 5.10 15.02
CA LYS A 125 -0.07 4.94 14.69
C LYS A 125 -0.42 5.40 13.27
N LEU A 126 0.34 6.34 12.71
CA LEU A 126 0.12 6.91 11.37
C LEU A 126 0.49 5.93 10.24
N LEU A 127 1.47 5.05 10.47
CA LEU A 127 1.93 4.08 9.48
C LEU A 127 1.08 2.80 9.41
N LEU A 128 0.13 2.61 10.34
CA LEU A 128 -0.70 1.41 10.43
C LEU A 128 -2.18 1.66 10.09
N THR A 129 -2.55 2.89 9.69
CA THR A 129 -3.92 3.26 9.36
C THR A 129 -4.24 3.27 7.87
N ASP A 130 -3.32 2.86 7.00
CA ASP A 130 -3.64 2.60 5.58
C ASP A 130 -4.39 1.27 5.44
N ASP A 131 -5.61 1.23 5.97
CA ASP A 131 -6.60 0.18 5.76
C ASP A 131 -7.31 0.45 4.42
N GLU A 132 -6.65 0.08 3.32
CA GLU A 132 -7.30 -0.08 2.02
C GLU A 132 -8.24 -1.31 2.06
N SER A 133 -9.37 -1.10 2.71
CA SER A 133 -10.48 -2.05 2.85
C SER A 133 -11.28 -2.27 1.55
N SER A 134 -10.85 -1.67 0.43
CA SER A 134 -11.51 -1.74 -0.88
C SER A 134 -11.24 -3.06 -1.61
N LEU A 135 -10.10 -3.70 -1.37
CA LEU A 135 -9.65 -4.86 -2.15
C LEU A 135 -10.01 -6.22 -1.51
N SER A 136 -10.14 -6.31 -0.19
CA SER A 136 -10.28 -7.61 0.51
C SER A 136 -11.64 -8.31 0.31
N LYS A 137 -12.72 -7.54 0.07
CA LYS A 137 -14.07 -8.09 -0.11
C LYS A 137 -14.31 -8.69 -1.49
N SER A 138 -13.62 -8.20 -2.53
CA SER A 138 -13.81 -8.67 -3.90
C SER A 138 -13.16 -10.04 -4.14
N TYR A 139 -12.01 -10.31 -3.49
CA TYR A 139 -11.29 -11.57 -3.66
C TYR A 139 -11.91 -12.76 -2.90
N THR A 140 -12.61 -12.51 -1.80
CA THR A 140 -13.24 -13.58 -1.01
C THR A 140 -14.41 -14.24 -1.74
N ILE A 141 -15.14 -13.49 -2.57
CA ILE A 141 -16.28 -14.02 -3.35
C ILE A 141 -15.80 -14.92 -4.51
N VAL A 142 -14.67 -14.59 -5.14
CA VAL A 142 -14.13 -15.37 -6.27
C VAL A 142 -13.58 -16.73 -5.84
N LEU A 143 -13.04 -16.84 -4.62
CA LEU A 143 -12.51 -18.12 -4.12
C LEU A 143 -13.61 -19.11 -3.72
N GLN A 144 -14.81 -18.66 -3.33
CA GLN A 144 -15.92 -19.57 -3.00
C GLN A 144 -16.65 -20.11 -4.23
N GLN A 145 -16.71 -19.36 -5.34
CA GLN A 145 -17.37 -19.83 -6.57
C GLN A 145 -16.52 -20.78 -7.41
N GLY A 146 -15.19 -20.83 -7.18
CA GLY A 146 -14.30 -21.78 -7.84
C GLY A 146 -14.34 -23.20 -7.28
N VAL A 147 -14.81 -23.39 -6.03
CA VAL A 147 -14.86 -24.72 -5.37
C VAL A 147 -16.12 -25.51 -5.74
N ASN A 148 -17.22 -24.84 -6.12
CA ASN A 148 -18.51 -25.51 -6.39
C ASN A 148 -18.69 -26.04 -7.82
N ASN A 149 -17.74 -25.79 -8.73
CA ASN A 149 -17.88 -26.18 -10.15
C ASN A 149 -17.06 -27.42 -10.55
N ASP A 150 -16.37 -28.08 -9.62
CA ASP A 150 -15.56 -29.29 -9.88
C ASP A 150 -16.26 -30.60 -9.44
N GLU A 151 -17.56 -30.58 -9.12
CA GLU A 151 -18.33 -31.77 -8.69
C GLU A 151 -19.53 -32.15 -9.60
N GLN A 152 -19.56 -31.73 -10.87
CA GLN A 152 -20.53 -32.27 -11.86
C GLN A 152 -19.90 -32.61 -13.20
#